data_AF-A0A1G3PDV1-F1
#
_entry.id   AF-A0A1G3PDV1-F1
#
_cell.length_a   1.000
_cell.length_b   1.000
_cell.length_c   1.000
_cell.angle_alpha   90.00
_cell.angle_beta   90.00
_cell.angle_gamma   90.00
#
_symmetry.space_group_name_H-M   'P 1'
#
loop_
_entity.id
_entity.type
_entity.pdbx_description
1 polymer ?
#
loop_
_entity_poly.entity_id
_entity_poly.type
_entity_poly.pdbx_seq_one_letter_code
_entity_poly.pdbx_strand_id
1 'polypeptide(L)'
;MNLSTRAGLLIACLAAAVCCHCSEKAKTEVTGKEKTKVCIKIKQETDVQLPAEKGIYAVIKTSAGNIIISFFPDIAPVTVQNFIDLAQGARDYTDISGAQSKKPFYNGLIFHRVIPDFMIQGGCPIGNGTGGPGYSFADECFAPGKKITGKIADQQTAAAVWEKVIRPHLMQYKGASPSSVINEIYGQMAARNSLEPLIGQNITDISKAAGFSGEIFANGPVLKSVAYGTLCMANSGPDSNGSQFFIVTKKEG
;
A
#
# COMPACT_ATOMS: atom_id res chain seq x y z
N MET A 1 -31.05 -21.85 15.28
CA MET A 1 -30.16 -21.82 14.10
C MET A 1 -30.67 -20.74 13.17
N ASN A 2 -30.01 -19.57 13.10
CA ASN A 2 -30.25 -18.59 12.04
C ASN A 2 -28.88 -18.23 11.47
N LEU A 3 -28.56 -18.87 10.34
CA LEU A 3 -27.38 -18.54 9.54
C LEU A 3 -27.58 -17.13 8.98
N SER A 4 -26.80 -16.18 9.49
CA SER A 4 -26.55 -14.92 8.81
C SER A 4 -25.90 -15.23 7.46
N THR A 5 -26.67 -15.08 6.39
CA THR A 5 -26.22 -15.27 5.01
C THR A 5 -25.27 -14.12 4.66
N ARG A 6 -23.97 -14.38 4.73
CA ARG A 6 -22.95 -13.50 4.14
C ARG A 6 -23.12 -13.52 2.62
N ALA A 7 -23.91 -12.60 2.08
CA ALA A 7 -23.88 -12.28 0.65
C ALA A 7 -22.52 -11.61 0.36
N GLY A 8 -21.54 -12.41 -0.04
CA GLY A 8 -20.24 -11.90 -0.50
C GLY A 8 -20.44 -11.13 -1.81
N LEU A 9 -20.11 -9.84 -1.81
CA LEU A 9 -20.13 -9.03 -3.02
C LEU A 9 -18.94 -9.44 -3.89
N LEU A 10 -19.21 -10.12 -5.00
CA LEU A 10 -18.21 -10.65 -5.93
C LEU A 10 -17.68 -9.53 -6.85
N ILE A 11 -16.37 -9.46 -7.00
CA ILE A 11 -15.64 -8.59 -7.92
C ILE A 11 -15.34 -9.38 -9.21
N ALA A 12 -15.83 -8.90 -10.34
CA ALA A 12 -15.39 -9.29 -11.67
C ALA A 12 -14.72 -8.06 -12.31
N CYS A 13 -13.40 -7.95 -12.25
CA CYS A 13 -12.70 -6.86 -12.92
C CYS A 13 -12.66 -7.15 -14.42
N LEU A 14 -13.33 -6.30 -15.21
CA LEU A 14 -13.12 -6.23 -16.65
C LEU A 14 -12.90 -4.77 -17.03
N ALA A 15 -11.77 -4.53 -17.69
CA ALA A 15 -11.39 -3.33 -18.44
C ALA A 15 -10.79 -2.14 -17.67
N ALA A 16 -9.48 -1.94 -17.86
CA ALA A 16 -8.85 -0.62 -17.85
C ALA A 16 -8.90 -0.04 -19.27
N ALA A 17 -9.63 1.05 -19.45
CA ALA A 17 -9.82 1.72 -20.73
C ALA A 17 -9.16 3.11 -20.69
N VAL A 18 -8.37 3.44 -21.72
CA VAL A 18 -7.61 4.71 -21.82
C VAL A 18 -7.96 5.41 -23.13
N CYS A 19 -8.51 6.62 -23.03
CA CYS A 19 -8.60 7.55 -24.15
C CYS A 19 -7.27 8.34 -24.23
N CYS A 20 -6.39 8.04 -25.20
CA CYS A 20 -5.12 8.75 -25.34
C CYS A 20 -4.77 8.99 -26.81
N HIS A 21 -4.55 10.26 -27.15
CA HIS A 21 -3.79 10.73 -28.32
C HIS A 21 -2.42 11.20 -27.80
N CYS A 22 -1.35 10.67 -28.38
CA CYS A 22 0.03 10.92 -27.98
C CYS A 22 0.53 12.28 -28.51
N SER A 23 1.30 13.04 -27.74
CA SER A 23 2.11 14.15 -28.25
C SER A 23 3.44 14.25 -27.47
N GLU A 24 4.49 14.63 -28.20
CA GLU A 24 5.91 14.49 -27.89
C GLU A 24 6.49 15.51 -26.89
N LYS A 25 7.48 14.99 -26.15
CA LYS A 25 8.64 15.59 -25.46
C LYS A 25 8.66 17.09 -25.15
N ALA A 26 8.88 17.37 -23.86
CA ALA A 26 9.70 18.50 -23.41
C ALA A 26 10.65 18.02 -22.29
N LYS A 27 11.95 18.37 -22.41
CA LYS A 27 13.00 18.09 -21.41
C LYS A 27 12.98 19.20 -20.36
N THR A 28 13.08 18.83 -19.08
CA THR A 28 13.59 19.73 -18.05
C THR A 28 14.32 18.89 -17.00
N GLU A 29 15.59 19.21 -16.76
CA GLU A 29 16.40 18.67 -15.67
C GLU A 29 15.97 19.29 -14.34
N VAL A 30 15.67 18.48 -13.32
CA VAL A 30 16.03 18.74 -11.91
C VAL A 30 16.19 17.40 -11.19
N THR A 31 17.23 17.31 -10.38
CA THR A 31 17.64 16.23 -9.49
C THR A 31 16.51 15.66 -8.60
N GLY A 32 16.30 14.34 -8.66
CA GLY A 32 15.36 13.59 -7.83
C GLY A 32 14.98 12.27 -8.51
N LYS A 33 14.84 11.18 -7.74
CA LYS A 33 14.55 9.82 -8.24
C LYS A 33 13.58 9.85 -9.44
N GLU A 34 13.99 9.22 -10.54
CA GLU A 34 13.23 9.12 -11.79
C GLU A 34 11.79 8.70 -11.46
N LYS A 35 10.80 9.55 -11.77
CA LYS A 35 9.39 9.23 -11.52
C LYS A 35 9.03 8.05 -12.41
N THR A 36 8.83 6.88 -11.82
CA THR A 36 8.35 5.69 -12.53
C THR A 36 7.06 6.04 -13.25
N LYS A 37 7.06 6.04 -14.58
CA LYS A 37 5.87 6.34 -15.38
C LYS A 37 4.98 5.10 -15.45
N VAL A 38 3.70 5.24 -15.14
CA VAL A 38 2.71 4.16 -15.34
C VAL A 38 2.63 3.81 -16.83
N CYS A 39 2.79 2.52 -17.13
CA CYS A 39 2.77 1.96 -18.46
C CYS A 39 1.57 1.01 -18.62
N ILE A 40 0.63 1.40 -19.48
CA ILE A 40 -0.54 0.58 -19.81
C ILE A 40 -0.19 -0.31 -20.99
N LYS A 41 0.06 -1.59 -20.71
CA LYS A 41 0.46 -2.58 -21.74
C LYS A 41 -0.73 -3.08 -22.54
N ILE A 42 -1.89 -3.21 -21.91
CA ILE A 42 -3.11 -3.75 -22.50
C ILE A 42 -4.20 -2.70 -22.36
N LYS A 43 -4.70 -2.17 -23.48
CA LYS A 43 -5.94 -1.39 -23.49
C LYS A 43 -7.10 -2.37 -23.62
N GLN A 44 -8.05 -2.30 -22.70
CA GLN A 44 -9.25 -3.12 -22.73
C GLN A 44 -10.45 -2.24 -23.09
N GLU A 45 -11.30 -2.74 -23.97
CA GLU A 45 -12.57 -2.09 -24.30
C GLU A 45 -13.58 -2.28 -23.16
N THR A 46 -14.47 -1.30 -22.98
CA THR A 46 -15.52 -1.35 -21.97
C THR A 46 -16.84 -0.85 -22.55
N ASP A 47 -17.91 -1.50 -22.14
CA ASP A 47 -19.31 -1.11 -22.37
C ASP A 47 -19.79 -0.06 -21.36
N VAL A 48 -19.01 0.20 -20.32
CA VAL A 48 -19.32 1.18 -19.28
C VAL A 48 -18.89 2.58 -19.72
N GLN A 49 -19.84 3.52 -19.73
CA GLN A 49 -19.55 4.92 -20.01
C GLN A 49 -18.56 5.49 -18.98
N LEU A 50 -17.39 5.91 -19.45
CA LEU A 50 -16.36 6.53 -18.60
C LEU A 50 -16.61 8.04 -18.45
N PRO A 51 -16.06 8.65 -17.38
CA PRO A 51 -16.00 10.10 -17.26
C PRO A 51 -15.35 10.76 -18.48
N ALA A 52 -15.80 11.96 -18.84
CA ALA A 52 -15.28 12.71 -19.99
C ALA A 52 -13.85 13.24 -19.76
N GLU A 53 -13.43 13.33 -18.50
CA GLU A 53 -12.09 13.77 -18.14
C GLU A 53 -11.03 12.77 -18.65
N LYS A 54 -9.88 13.30 -19.07
CA LYS A 54 -8.77 12.45 -19.48
C LYS A 54 -8.11 11.83 -18.26
N GLY A 55 -7.89 10.53 -18.28
CA GLY A 55 -7.26 9.82 -17.17
C GLY A 55 -7.05 8.34 -17.46
N ILE A 56 -6.44 7.67 -16.48
CA ILE A 56 -6.39 6.20 -16.44
C ILE A 56 -7.56 5.76 -15.57
N TYR A 57 -8.40 4.88 -16.11
CA TYR A 57 -9.56 4.37 -15.41
C TYR A 57 -9.52 2.84 -15.30
N ALA A 58 -10.09 2.32 -14.23
CA ALA A 58 -10.45 0.91 -14.10
C ALA A 58 -11.94 0.78 -13.79
N VAL A 59 -12.57 -0.25 -14.37
CA VAL A 59 -13.94 -0.63 -14.05
C VAL A 59 -13.93 -1.91 -13.22
N ILE A 60 -14.41 -1.82 -11.99
CA ILE A 60 -14.70 -2.99 -11.16
C ILE A 60 -16.17 -3.34 -11.38
N LYS A 61 -16.45 -4.42 -12.12
CA LYS A 61 -17.82 -4.94 -12.23
C LYS A 61 -18.11 -5.75 -10.98
N THR A 62 -19.21 -5.48 -10.31
CA THR A 62 -19.61 -6.23 -9.11
C THR A 62 -21.04 -6.71 -9.26
N SER A 63 -21.45 -7.65 -8.40
CA SER A 63 -22.85 -8.06 -8.33
C SER A 63 -23.81 -6.96 -7.89
N ALA A 64 -23.32 -5.83 -7.36
CA ALA A 64 -24.11 -4.65 -6.99
C ALA A 64 -23.96 -3.48 -7.99
N GLY A 65 -23.35 -3.74 -9.15
CA GLY A 65 -23.13 -2.73 -10.19
C GLY A 65 -21.66 -2.38 -10.39
N ASN A 66 -21.42 -1.45 -11.30
CA ASN A 66 -20.07 -1.07 -11.74
C ASN A 66 -19.52 0.06 -10.88
N ILE A 67 -18.25 -0.04 -10.51
CA ILE A 67 -17.48 1.02 -9.85
C ILE A 67 -16.41 1.49 -10.83
N ILE A 68 -16.39 2.79 -11.13
CA ILE A 68 -15.37 3.40 -11.98
C ILE A 68 -14.34 4.06 -11.08
N ILE A 69 -13.07 3.71 -11.25
CA ILE A 69 -11.94 4.26 -10.51
C ILE A 69 -11.12 5.14 -11.45
N SER A 70 -10.80 6.35 -11.02
CA SER A 70 -9.76 7.19 -11.63
C SER A 70 -8.48 7.08 -10.81
N PHE A 71 -7.32 7.00 -11.46
CA PHE A 71 -6.03 6.87 -10.79
C PHE A 71 -5.24 8.19 -10.75
N PHE A 72 -4.35 8.30 -9.75
CA PHE A 72 -3.37 9.38 -9.64
C PHE A 72 -1.95 8.88 -9.93
N PRO A 73 -1.59 8.62 -11.21
CA PRO A 73 -0.31 8.04 -11.58
C PRO A 73 0.89 8.92 -11.24
N ASP A 74 0.71 10.24 -11.13
CA ASP A 74 1.78 11.17 -10.76
C ASP A 74 2.07 11.20 -9.25
N ILE A 75 1.14 10.67 -8.44
CA ILE A 75 1.22 10.65 -6.98
C ILE A 75 1.67 9.27 -6.49
N ALA A 76 1.03 8.20 -6.98
CA ALA A 76 1.29 6.83 -6.55
C ALA A 76 1.56 5.89 -7.74
N PRO A 77 2.61 6.14 -8.55
CA PRO A 77 2.86 5.41 -9.78
C PRO A 77 3.04 3.90 -9.59
N VAL A 78 3.77 3.45 -8.55
CA VAL A 78 4.02 2.03 -8.30
C VAL A 78 2.73 1.33 -7.89
N THR A 79 1.93 1.96 -7.05
CA THR A 79 0.62 1.51 -6.58
C THR A 79 -0.35 1.36 -7.75
N VAL A 80 -0.44 2.39 -8.59
CA VAL A 80 -1.29 2.39 -9.79
C VAL A 80 -0.85 1.29 -10.75
N GLN A 81 0.45 1.19 -11.05
CA GLN A 81 0.97 0.14 -11.92
C GLN A 81 0.69 -1.26 -11.36
N ASN A 82 0.90 -1.47 -10.06
CA ASN A 82 0.66 -2.74 -9.41
C ASN A 82 -0.80 -3.17 -9.51
N PHE A 83 -1.74 -2.25 -9.22
CA PHE A 83 -3.17 -2.53 -9.33
C PHE A 83 -3.56 -2.92 -10.76
N ILE A 84 -3.09 -2.16 -11.75
CA ILE A 84 -3.38 -2.41 -13.17
C ILE A 84 -2.78 -3.75 -13.61
N ASP A 85 -1.52 -4.02 -13.28
CA ASP A 85 -0.87 -5.25 -13.69
C ASP A 85 -1.51 -6.49 -13.06
N LEU A 86 -1.92 -6.42 -11.79
CA LEU A 86 -2.67 -7.49 -11.13
C LEU A 86 -4.05 -7.68 -11.76
N ALA A 87 -4.77 -6.57 -12.04
CA ALA A 87 -6.08 -6.63 -12.69
C ALA A 87 -6.01 -7.23 -14.10
N GLN A 88 -4.92 -6.99 -14.83
CA GLN A 88 -4.73 -7.44 -16.22
C GLN A 88 -4.05 -8.80 -16.34
N GLY A 89 -3.50 -9.36 -15.25
CA GLY A 89 -2.63 -10.54 -15.36
C GLY A 89 -1.33 -10.22 -16.11
N ALA A 90 -0.79 -9.01 -15.91
CA ALA A 90 0.49 -8.58 -16.50
C ALA A 90 1.67 -8.77 -15.53
N ARG A 91 1.41 -9.10 -14.27
CA ARG A 91 2.39 -9.33 -13.20
C ARG A 91 2.16 -10.69 -12.55
N ASP A 92 3.27 -11.37 -12.27
CA ASP A 92 3.25 -12.64 -11.56
C ASP A 92 2.92 -12.43 -10.09
N TYR A 93 2.21 -13.38 -9.50
CA TYR A 93 1.88 -13.43 -8.08
C TYR A 93 1.86 -14.87 -7.58
N THR A 94 2.02 -15.04 -6.27
CA THR A 94 1.85 -16.33 -5.61
C THR A 94 0.39 -16.50 -5.21
N ASP A 95 -0.27 -17.54 -5.71
CA ASP A 95 -1.66 -17.84 -5.38
C ASP A 95 -1.82 -18.51 -4.00
N ILE A 96 -3.07 -18.80 -3.61
CA ILE A 96 -3.40 -19.38 -2.31
C ILE A 96 -2.84 -20.80 -2.10
N SER A 97 -2.46 -21.49 -3.18
CA SER A 97 -1.82 -22.81 -3.14
C SER A 97 -0.30 -22.73 -3.02
N GLY A 98 0.27 -21.52 -3.16
CA GLY A 98 1.72 -21.30 -3.22
C GLY A 98 2.30 -21.34 -4.63
N ALA A 99 1.47 -21.54 -5.66
CA ALA A 99 1.92 -21.59 -7.05
C ALA A 99 2.07 -20.18 -7.65
N GLN A 100 2.97 -20.03 -8.62
CA GLN A 100 3.05 -18.79 -9.41
C GLN A 100 1.89 -18.74 -10.41
N SER A 101 1.25 -17.58 -10.52
CA SER A 101 0.15 -17.32 -11.44
C SER A 101 0.28 -15.94 -12.06
N LYS A 102 -0.34 -15.78 -13.22
CA LYS A 102 -0.44 -14.52 -13.96
C LYS A 102 -1.86 -14.24 -14.46
N LYS A 103 -2.86 -14.94 -13.91
CA LYS A 103 -4.27 -14.71 -14.23
C LYS A 103 -4.71 -13.33 -13.68
N PRO A 104 -5.76 -12.71 -14.24
CA PRO A 104 -6.38 -11.53 -13.64
C PRO A 104 -6.71 -11.75 -12.16
N PHE A 105 -5.98 -11.08 -11.28
CA PHE A 105 -5.92 -11.40 -9.85
C PHE A 105 -7.24 -11.12 -9.11
N TYR A 106 -7.91 -10.01 -9.46
CA TYR A 106 -9.08 -9.53 -8.72
C TYR A 106 -10.39 -10.26 -9.06
N ASN A 107 -10.38 -11.12 -10.07
CA ASN A 107 -11.59 -11.81 -10.52
C ASN A 107 -12.04 -12.87 -9.52
N GLY A 108 -13.31 -12.81 -9.12
CA GLY A 108 -13.92 -13.70 -8.13
C GLY A 108 -13.63 -13.31 -6.68
N LEU A 109 -12.87 -12.24 -6.43
CA LEU A 109 -12.60 -11.80 -5.05
C LEU A 109 -13.80 -11.09 -4.44
N ILE A 110 -13.87 -11.04 -3.12
CA ILE A 110 -14.96 -10.38 -2.40
C ILE A 110 -14.52 -9.09 -1.71
N PHE A 111 -15.48 -8.20 -1.48
CA PHE A 111 -15.37 -7.20 -0.42
C PHE A 111 -15.62 -7.86 0.93
N HIS A 112 -14.55 -8.18 1.65
CA HIS A 112 -14.60 -8.98 2.87
C HIS A 112 -14.86 -8.15 4.13
N ARG A 113 -14.72 -6.82 4.05
CA ARG A 113 -14.94 -5.93 5.18
C ARG A 113 -15.64 -4.66 4.70
N VAL A 114 -16.78 -4.37 5.32
CA VAL A 114 -17.61 -3.20 5.03
C VAL A 114 -17.89 -2.52 6.37
N ILE A 115 -17.45 -1.28 6.52
CA ILE A 115 -17.73 -0.46 7.71
C ILE A 115 -18.48 0.79 7.24
N PRO A 116 -19.75 0.96 7.67
CA PRO A 116 -20.53 2.16 7.37
C PRO A 116 -19.77 3.44 7.75
N ASP A 117 -19.89 4.46 6.91
CA ASP A 117 -19.26 5.78 7.09
C ASP A 117 -17.75 5.76 7.35
N PHE A 118 -17.08 4.72 6.82
CA PHE A 118 -15.65 4.59 6.87
C PHE A 118 -15.09 4.09 5.54
N MET A 119 -15.24 2.79 5.25
CA MET A 119 -14.70 2.20 4.03
C MET A 119 -15.31 0.84 3.67
N ILE A 120 -15.09 0.42 2.43
CA ILE A 120 -15.25 -0.96 1.96
C ILE A 120 -13.90 -1.50 1.49
N GLN A 121 -13.51 -2.70 1.91
CA GLN A 121 -12.19 -3.29 1.66
C GLN A 121 -12.31 -4.60 0.87
N GLY A 122 -11.46 -4.73 -0.15
CA GLY A 122 -11.37 -5.86 -1.06
C GLY A 122 -9.93 -6.27 -1.38
N GLY A 123 -9.77 -7.12 -2.40
CA GLY A 123 -8.45 -7.52 -2.90
C GLY A 123 -7.73 -8.61 -2.08
N CYS A 124 -8.42 -9.27 -1.15
CA CYS A 124 -7.89 -10.41 -0.39
C CYS A 124 -8.28 -11.74 -1.06
N PRO A 125 -7.33 -12.57 -1.51
CA PRO A 125 -7.62 -13.80 -2.24
C PRO A 125 -8.31 -14.89 -1.41
N ILE A 126 -8.17 -14.84 -0.09
CA ILE A 126 -8.82 -15.77 0.86
C ILE A 126 -10.00 -15.14 1.61
N GLY A 127 -10.33 -13.87 1.32
CA GLY A 127 -11.54 -13.21 1.82
C GLY A 127 -11.60 -12.96 3.34
N ASN A 128 -10.47 -13.00 4.06
CA ASN A 128 -10.43 -12.76 5.52
C ASN A 128 -9.51 -11.57 5.92
N GLY A 129 -8.91 -10.89 4.95
CA GLY A 129 -8.00 -9.76 5.17
C GLY A 129 -6.53 -10.10 5.40
N THR A 130 -6.13 -11.39 5.42
CA THR A 130 -4.71 -11.77 5.66
C THR A 130 -3.95 -12.25 4.42
N GLY A 131 -4.64 -12.46 3.30
CA GLY A 131 -4.01 -12.88 2.04
C GLY A 131 -3.49 -11.72 1.19
N GLY A 132 -2.60 -12.03 0.25
CA GLY A 132 -2.02 -11.07 -0.69
C GLY A 132 -1.39 -11.76 -1.91
N PRO A 133 -0.64 -11.02 -2.74
CA PRO A 133 -0.09 -11.53 -4.00
C PRO A 133 1.27 -12.24 -3.82
N GLY A 134 1.69 -12.54 -2.59
CA GLY A 134 2.98 -13.16 -2.29
C GLY A 134 4.18 -12.20 -2.26
N TYR A 135 3.95 -10.89 -2.37
CA TYR A 135 4.98 -9.85 -2.23
C TYR A 135 4.41 -8.60 -1.56
N SER A 136 5.30 -7.69 -1.17
CA SER A 136 4.97 -6.36 -0.65
C SER A 136 5.78 -5.25 -1.34
N PHE A 137 5.29 -4.02 -1.28
CA PHE A 137 5.97 -2.83 -1.80
C PHE A 137 5.69 -1.58 -0.95
N ALA A 138 6.54 -0.58 -1.13
CA ALA A 138 6.58 0.65 -0.35
C ALA A 138 5.31 1.52 -0.47
N ASP A 139 5.11 2.41 0.52
CA ASP A 139 4.08 3.43 0.49
C ASP A 139 4.46 4.61 -0.41
N GLU A 140 3.46 5.23 -1.05
CA GLU A 140 3.63 6.40 -1.95
C GLU A 140 2.77 7.61 -1.53
N CYS A 141 2.22 7.60 -0.31
CA CYS A 141 1.28 8.64 0.14
C CYS A 141 1.95 9.85 0.80
N PHE A 142 3.26 9.81 1.06
CA PHE A 142 4.00 10.88 1.73
C PHE A 142 5.07 11.49 0.81
N ALA A 143 5.24 12.81 0.90
CA ALA A 143 6.43 13.46 0.36
C ALA A 143 7.68 12.99 1.12
N PRO A 144 8.89 13.20 0.55
CA PRO A 144 10.12 13.03 1.31
C PRO A 144 10.08 13.88 2.59
N GLY A 145 10.25 13.25 3.75
CA GLY A 145 10.34 13.98 5.01
C GLY A 145 11.75 14.44 5.32
N LYS A 146 11.89 15.09 6.47
CA LYS A 146 13.18 15.61 6.94
C LYS A 146 14.02 14.48 7.54
N LYS A 147 15.35 14.58 7.36
CA LYS A 147 16.30 13.69 8.02
C LYS A 147 16.13 13.83 9.54
N ILE A 148 16.09 12.70 10.23
CA ILE A 148 15.98 12.63 11.68
C ILE A 148 17.36 12.33 12.26
N THR A 149 17.76 13.07 13.28
CA THR A 149 19.05 12.92 13.97
C THR A 149 18.91 13.18 15.46
N GLY A 150 19.82 12.63 16.26
CA GLY A 150 19.88 12.88 17.70
C GLY A 150 18.88 12.02 18.49
N LYS A 151 18.24 12.62 19.50
CA LYS A 151 17.29 11.89 20.36
C LYS A 151 15.95 11.70 19.67
N ILE A 152 15.35 10.53 19.90
CA ILE A 152 13.98 10.23 19.51
C ILE A 152 13.04 11.09 20.36
N ALA A 153 12.46 12.12 19.76
CA ALA A 153 11.68 13.14 20.48
C ALA A 153 10.20 12.79 20.63
N ASP A 154 9.65 12.02 19.69
CA ASP A 154 8.22 11.74 19.61
C ASP A 154 7.93 10.36 19.02
N GLN A 155 6.66 9.98 19.09
CA GLN A 155 6.17 8.69 18.61
C GLN A 155 6.39 8.49 17.10
N GLN A 156 6.36 9.56 16.30
CA GLN A 156 6.56 9.48 14.85
C GLN A 156 8.00 9.13 14.52
N THR A 157 8.94 9.76 15.23
CA THR A 157 10.36 9.47 15.16
C THR A 157 10.65 8.05 15.64
N ALA A 158 10.01 7.61 16.73
CA ALA A 158 10.13 6.25 17.23
C ALA A 158 9.65 5.22 16.19
N ALA A 159 8.53 5.49 15.53
CA ALA A 159 8.01 4.64 14.46
C ALA A 159 8.97 4.57 13.25
N ALA A 160 9.55 5.70 12.84
CA ALA A 160 10.53 5.72 11.75
C ALA A 160 11.78 4.88 12.09
N VAL A 161 12.30 4.99 13.32
CA VAL A 161 13.45 4.19 13.79
C VAL A 161 13.08 2.71 13.90
N TRP A 162 11.91 2.38 14.43
CA TRP A 162 11.42 1.01 14.49
C TRP A 162 11.35 0.38 13.10
N GLU A 163 10.72 1.05 12.13
CA GLU A 163 10.49 0.49 10.80
C GLU A 163 11.75 0.40 9.95
N LYS A 164 12.66 1.38 10.05
CA LYS A 164 13.85 1.44 9.19
C LYS A 164 15.08 0.76 9.79
N VAL A 165 15.13 0.58 11.10
CA VAL A 165 16.32 0.07 11.81
C VAL A 165 16.01 -1.20 12.58
N ILE A 166 15.11 -1.13 13.58
CA ILE A 166 14.95 -2.22 14.55
C ILE A 166 14.21 -3.42 13.95
N ARG A 167 13.07 -3.19 13.28
CA ARG A 167 12.27 -4.26 12.69
C ARG A 167 13.04 -5.04 11.62
N PRO A 168 13.73 -4.42 10.65
CA PRO A 168 14.54 -5.16 9.68
C PRO A 168 15.64 -5.98 10.33
N HIS A 169 16.31 -5.42 11.36
CA HIS A 169 17.31 -6.14 12.14
C HIS A 169 16.71 -7.36 12.84
N LEU A 170 15.59 -7.21 13.55
CA LEU A 170 14.92 -8.34 14.20
C LEU A 170 14.46 -9.40 13.19
N MET A 171 13.97 -8.99 12.02
CA MET A 171 13.58 -9.92 10.95
C MET A 171 14.79 -10.73 10.43
N GLN A 172 15.94 -10.09 10.25
CA GLN A 172 17.19 -10.77 9.89
C GLN A 172 17.58 -11.83 10.93
N TYR A 173 17.32 -11.57 12.21
CA TYR A 173 17.64 -12.45 13.33
C TYR A 173 16.42 -13.21 13.89
N LYS A 174 15.38 -13.41 13.09
CA LYS A 174 14.18 -14.23 13.43
C LYS A 174 13.53 -13.86 14.77
N GLY A 175 13.43 -12.57 15.07
CA GLY A 175 12.82 -12.03 16.28
C GLY A 175 13.75 -11.93 17.49
N ALA A 176 15.03 -12.28 17.34
CA ALA A 176 16.08 -12.05 18.33
C ALA A 176 17.06 -10.98 17.83
N SER A 177 18.08 -10.65 18.64
CA SER A 177 19.19 -9.80 18.22
C SER A 177 20.48 -10.22 18.93
N PRO A 178 21.66 -10.17 18.28
CA PRO A 178 22.95 -10.34 18.97
C PRO A 178 23.31 -9.10 19.84
N SER A 179 22.69 -7.96 19.58
CA SER A 179 22.86 -6.74 20.37
C SER A 179 21.95 -6.77 21.60
N SER A 180 22.57 -6.71 22.78
CA SER A 180 21.88 -6.62 24.07
C SER A 180 21.01 -5.37 24.17
N VAL A 181 21.48 -4.24 23.62
CA VAL A 181 20.75 -2.96 23.57
C VAL A 181 19.44 -3.14 22.81
N ILE A 182 19.49 -3.74 21.62
CA ILE A 182 18.28 -3.95 20.80
C ILE A 182 17.32 -4.95 21.47
N ASN A 183 17.84 -6.04 22.05
CA ASN A 183 17.00 -7.00 22.78
C ASN A 183 16.30 -6.38 23.98
N GLU A 184 17.00 -5.57 24.76
CA GLU A 184 16.45 -4.91 25.94
C GLU A 184 15.33 -3.94 25.54
N ILE A 185 15.60 -3.05 24.58
CA ILE A 185 14.60 -2.10 24.07
C ILE A 185 13.41 -2.85 23.48
N TYR A 186 13.64 -3.90 22.68
CA TYR A 186 12.57 -4.71 22.11
C TYR A 186 11.73 -5.42 23.16
N GLY A 187 12.35 -6.02 24.18
CA GLY A 187 11.65 -6.63 25.31
C GLY A 187 10.78 -5.62 26.07
N GLN A 188 11.30 -4.41 26.28
CA GLN A 188 10.55 -3.32 26.91
C GLN A 188 9.36 -2.86 26.05
N MET A 189 9.51 -2.80 24.72
CA MET A 189 8.43 -2.45 23.79
C MET A 189 7.36 -3.52 23.76
N ALA A 190 7.76 -4.80 23.66
CA ALA A 190 6.86 -5.94 23.64
C ALA A 190 6.03 -6.05 24.92
N ALA A 191 6.66 -5.85 26.09
CA ALA A 191 5.97 -5.89 27.38
C ALA A 191 4.89 -4.79 27.53
N ARG A 192 5.08 -3.64 26.87
CA ARG A 192 4.16 -2.51 26.92
C ARG A 192 3.22 -2.43 25.73
N ASN A 193 3.44 -3.27 24.72
CA ASN A 193 2.83 -3.13 23.40
C ASN A 193 2.92 -1.67 22.87
N SER A 194 4.10 -1.04 23.02
CA SER A 194 4.29 0.38 22.77
C SER A 194 5.72 0.68 22.30
N LEU A 195 5.87 1.69 21.44
CA LEU A 195 7.18 2.23 21.02
C LEU A 195 7.76 3.25 21.99
N GLU A 196 7.06 3.57 23.08
CA GLU A 196 7.49 4.53 24.10
C GLU A 196 8.92 4.28 24.64
N PRO A 197 9.40 3.04 24.83
CA PRO A 197 10.79 2.79 25.23
C PRO A 197 11.88 3.33 24.29
N LEU A 198 11.53 3.67 23.05
CA LEU A 198 12.43 4.35 22.12
C LEU A 198 12.56 5.84 22.41
N ILE A 199 11.56 6.46 23.03
CA ILE A 199 11.55 7.90 23.29
C ILE A 199 12.72 8.25 24.22
N GLY A 200 13.47 9.28 23.84
CA GLY A 200 14.67 9.74 24.55
C GLY A 200 15.96 9.01 24.18
N GLN A 201 15.88 7.84 23.53
CA GLN A 201 17.06 7.12 23.04
C GLN A 201 17.74 7.89 21.90
N ASN A 202 19.04 7.68 21.72
CA ASN A 202 19.78 8.29 20.62
C ASN A 202 19.72 7.39 19.37
N ILE A 203 19.35 7.99 18.25
CA ILE A 203 19.28 7.31 16.95
C ILE A 203 20.64 6.73 16.57
N THR A 204 21.75 7.45 16.79
CA THR A 204 23.08 6.94 16.42
C THR A 204 23.44 5.66 17.17
N ASP A 205 23.04 5.57 18.43
CA ASP A 205 23.38 4.44 19.28
C ASP A 205 22.54 3.22 18.90
N ILE A 206 21.25 3.41 18.65
CA ILE A 206 20.36 2.36 18.13
C ILE A 206 20.82 1.89 16.75
N SER A 207 21.12 2.81 15.83
CA SER A 207 21.60 2.47 14.48
C SER A 207 22.90 1.68 14.54
N LYS A 208 23.87 2.11 15.36
CA LYS A 208 25.12 1.37 15.57
C LYS A 208 24.87 -0.02 16.16
N ALA A 209 23.99 -0.12 17.16
CA ALA A 209 23.64 -1.38 17.82
C ALA A 209 22.93 -2.38 16.87
N ALA A 210 22.20 -1.87 15.88
CA ALA A 210 21.56 -2.66 14.83
C ALA A 210 22.43 -2.84 13.56
N GLY A 211 23.66 -2.31 13.53
CA GLY A 211 24.52 -2.36 12.34
C GLY A 211 24.00 -1.55 11.14
N PHE A 212 23.09 -0.59 11.37
CA PHE A 212 22.51 0.26 10.33
C PHE A 212 23.36 1.51 10.09
N SER A 213 23.74 1.75 8.83
CA SER A 213 24.55 2.91 8.40
C SER A 213 23.80 3.91 7.51
N GLY A 214 22.51 3.66 7.24
CA GLY A 214 21.70 4.52 6.39
C GLY A 214 21.22 5.80 7.07
N GLU A 215 20.53 6.63 6.29
CA GLU A 215 19.83 7.81 6.81
C GLU A 215 18.38 7.46 7.13
N ILE A 216 17.87 8.05 8.22
CA ILE A 216 16.46 7.91 8.62
C ILE A 216 15.77 9.23 8.34
N PHE A 217 14.62 9.16 7.68
CA PHE A 217 13.79 10.30 7.37
C PHE A 217 12.42 10.12 8.03
N ALA A 218 11.83 11.22 8.48
CA ALA A 218 10.43 11.24 8.85
C ALA A 218 9.56 11.03 7.60
N ASN A 219 8.28 10.73 7.80
CA ASN A 219 7.32 10.89 6.72
C ASN A 219 7.12 12.38 6.46
N GLY A 220 7.16 12.79 5.19
CA GLY A 220 6.78 14.14 4.80
C GLY A 220 5.26 14.33 4.83
N PRO A 221 4.77 15.51 4.43
CA PRO A 221 3.33 15.75 4.32
C PRO A 221 2.68 14.72 3.39
N VAL A 222 1.41 14.41 3.68
CA VAL A 222 0.59 13.58 2.79
C VAL A 222 0.45 14.29 1.44
N LEU A 223 0.67 13.56 0.34
CA LEU A 223 0.66 14.12 -1.02
C LEU A 223 -0.75 14.49 -1.50
N LYS A 224 -1.78 13.81 -0.98
CA LYS A 224 -3.18 14.05 -1.35
C LYS A 224 -4.13 13.66 -0.22
N SER A 225 -5.13 14.50 0.03
CA SER A 225 -6.22 14.16 0.95
C SER A 225 -7.03 12.98 0.42
N VAL A 226 -7.52 12.16 1.34
CA VAL A 226 -8.37 11.01 1.02
C VAL A 226 -9.83 11.43 1.18
N ALA A 227 -10.54 11.59 0.06
CA ALA A 227 -11.94 11.98 0.02
C ALA A 227 -12.87 10.77 -0.18
N TYR A 228 -14.18 10.98 0.00
CA TYR A 228 -15.19 9.98 -0.35
C TYR A 228 -14.97 9.43 -1.77
N GLY A 229 -15.06 8.11 -1.92
CA GLY A 229 -14.85 7.41 -3.20
C GLY A 229 -13.39 7.18 -3.56
N THR A 230 -12.42 7.68 -2.79
CA THR A 230 -10.99 7.44 -3.05
C THR A 230 -10.64 5.98 -2.78
N LEU A 231 -9.94 5.34 -3.73
CA LEU A 231 -9.31 4.04 -3.50
C LEU A 231 -7.92 4.23 -2.91
N CYS A 232 -7.65 3.52 -1.82
CA CYS A 232 -6.36 3.48 -1.15
C CYS A 232 -5.90 2.04 -0.94
N MET A 233 -4.59 1.81 -0.87
CA MET A 233 -4.07 0.49 -0.51
C MET A 233 -4.35 0.18 0.96
N ALA A 234 -4.75 -1.06 1.22
CA ALA A 234 -4.86 -1.60 2.56
C ALA A 234 -3.59 -2.39 2.85
N ASN A 235 -2.85 -2.00 3.88
CA ASN A 235 -1.59 -2.61 4.28
C ASN A 235 -1.59 -2.99 5.77
N SER A 236 -0.62 -3.80 6.18
CA SER A 236 -0.47 -4.31 7.55
C SER A 236 0.59 -3.52 8.34
N GLY A 237 0.89 -2.30 7.91
CA GLY A 237 1.98 -1.47 8.40
C GLY A 237 2.73 -0.76 7.27
N PRO A 238 3.68 0.11 7.61
CA PRO A 238 4.42 0.89 6.62
C PRO A 238 5.12 0.00 5.59
N ASP A 239 5.09 0.45 4.34
CA ASP A 239 5.76 -0.19 3.21
C ASP A 239 5.33 -1.66 2.96
N SER A 240 4.10 -2.03 3.33
CA SER A 240 3.56 -3.38 3.20
C SER A 240 2.39 -3.50 2.22
N ASN A 241 2.32 -2.59 1.23
CA ASN A 241 1.28 -2.65 0.21
C ASN A 241 1.39 -3.95 -0.60
N GLY A 242 0.24 -4.46 -1.03
CA GLY A 242 0.15 -5.69 -1.81
C GLY A 242 -1.00 -5.62 -2.81
N SER A 243 -1.98 -6.51 -2.67
CA SER A 243 -3.16 -6.52 -3.54
C SER A 243 -4.39 -5.87 -2.91
N GLN A 244 -4.44 -5.77 -1.58
CA GLN A 244 -5.62 -5.31 -0.87
C GLN A 244 -5.78 -3.80 -0.97
N PHE A 245 -7.03 -3.35 -1.06
CA PHE A 245 -7.39 -1.95 -1.16
C PHE A 245 -8.70 -1.69 -0.40
N PHE A 246 -8.93 -0.43 -0.06
CA PHE A 246 -10.22 0.04 0.42
C PHE A 246 -10.70 1.25 -0.37
N ILE A 247 -12.02 1.40 -0.47
CA ILE A 247 -12.68 2.59 -1.03
C ILE A 247 -13.31 3.33 0.15
N VAL A 248 -12.98 4.62 0.28
CA VAL A 248 -13.51 5.46 1.35
C VAL A 248 -14.99 5.72 1.13
N THR A 249 -15.80 5.45 2.16
CA THR A 249 -17.24 5.68 2.16
C THR A 249 -17.66 6.73 3.20
N LYS A 250 -16.72 7.20 4.02
CA LYS A 250 -16.94 8.37 4.89
C LYS A 250 -17.18 9.61 4.03
N LYS A 251 -18.34 10.25 4.19
CA LYS A 251 -18.63 11.56 3.60
C LYS A 251 -18.12 12.67 4.51
N GLU A 252 -17.78 13.81 3.93
CA GLU A 252 -17.47 15.01 4.70
C GLU A 252 -18.75 15.47 5.44
N GLY A 253 -18.60 15.79 6.72
CA GLY A 253 -19.67 16.14 7.65
C GLY A 253 -19.09 16.49 9.02
#